data_AF-A0A7Y5J2V9-F1
#
_entry.id   AF-A0A7Y5J2V9-F1
#
_cell.length_a   1.000
_cell.length_b   1.000
_cell.length_c   1.000
_cell.angle_alpha   90.00
_cell.angle_beta   90.00
_cell.angle_gamma   90.00
#
_symmetry.space_group_name_H-M   'P 1'
#
loop_
_entity.id
_entity.type
_entity.pdbx_description
1 polymer ?
#
loop_
_entity_poly.entity_id
_entity_poly.type
_entity_poly.pdbx_seq_one_letter_code
_entity_poly.pdbx_strand_id
1 'polypeptide(L)'
;MKKVILPGIIAGFVLLAFSYLALFLLVSFLPSLAEQYYNPVFSQEGDKTILYFLHPFVLSFALAWFWERFKGQFEGHWTLRGLELGLVYGIVATLPSMWITFSSLALSFTLVASWFVYGIFQAAVVGLIYAKMNP
;
A
#
# COMPACT_ATOMS: atom_id res chain seq x y z
N MET A 1 3.48 22.33 6.86
CA MET A 1 4.46 21.23 6.62
C MET A 1 4.58 20.23 7.77
N LYS A 2 4.68 20.64 9.06
CA LYS A 2 4.77 19.68 10.19
C LYS A 2 3.63 18.65 10.24
N LYS A 3 2.41 19.05 9.87
CA LYS A 3 1.21 18.19 9.76
C LYS A 3 1.24 17.16 8.61
N VAL A 4 2.25 17.22 7.74
CA VAL A 4 2.46 16.29 6.62
C VAL A 4 3.67 15.40 6.89
N ILE A 5 4.79 16.02 7.30
CA ILE A 5 6.08 15.34 7.45
C ILE A 5 6.04 14.31 8.57
N LEU A 6 5.63 14.70 9.78
CA LEU A 6 5.65 13.80 10.93
C LEU A 6 4.66 12.62 10.75
N PRO A 7 3.38 12.84 10.37
CA PRO A 7 2.48 11.72 10.08
C PRO A 7 2.97 10.84 8.93
N GLY A 8 3.68 11.39 7.94
CA GLY A 8 4.20 10.63 6.80
C GLY A 8 5.32 9.68 7.18
N ILE A 9 6.24 10.13 8.05
CA ILE A 9 7.28 9.28 8.62
C ILE A 9 6.65 8.17 9.47
N ILE A 10 5.72 8.51 10.35
CA ILE A 10 5.01 7.54 11.21
C ILE A 10 4.28 6.51 10.33
N ALA A 11 3.52 6.96 9.34
CA ALA A 11 2.82 6.10 8.41
C ALA A 11 3.78 5.20 7.61
N GLY A 12 4.94 5.71 7.20
CA GLY A 12 5.96 4.91 6.51
C GLY A 12 6.48 3.76 7.39
N PHE A 13 6.81 4.02 8.66
CA PHE A 13 7.23 2.97 9.59
C PHE A 13 6.12 1.98 9.92
N VAL A 14 4.88 2.46 10.13
CA VAL A 14 3.73 1.58 10.37
C VAL A 14 3.47 0.69 9.15
N LEU A 15 3.55 1.25 7.94
CA LEU A 15 3.44 0.47 6.72
C LEU A 15 4.57 -0.53 6.55
N LEU A 16 5.81 -0.18 6.89
CA LEU A 16 6.93 -1.11 6.83
C LEU A 16 6.70 -2.30 7.78
N ALA A 17 6.27 -2.04 9.02
CA ALA A 17 5.92 -3.09 9.97
C ALA A 17 4.74 -3.94 9.45
N PHE A 18 3.72 -3.32 8.87
CA PHE A 18 2.61 -4.01 8.23
C PHE A 18 3.06 -4.87 7.03
N SER A 19 4.01 -4.39 6.21
CA SER A 19 4.59 -5.16 5.11
C SER A 19 5.30 -6.42 5.60
N TYR A 20 6.09 -6.32 6.66
CA TYR A 20 6.74 -7.49 7.27
C TYR A 20 5.73 -8.47 7.84
N LEU A 21 4.70 -7.97 8.54
CA LEU A 21 3.62 -8.82 9.04
C LEU A 21 2.90 -9.53 7.89
N ALA A 22 2.55 -8.80 6.83
CA ALA A 22 1.88 -9.37 5.66
C ALA A 22 2.73 -10.44 4.98
N LEU A 23 4.06 -10.23 4.87
CA LEU A 23 4.98 -11.24 4.36
C LEU A 23 5.00 -12.49 5.24
N PHE A 24 5.11 -12.32 6.56
CA PHE A 24 5.07 -13.43 7.51
C PHE A 24 3.77 -14.24 7.39
N LEU A 25 2.62 -13.55 7.31
CA LEU A 25 1.32 -14.18 7.14
C LEU A 25 1.20 -14.89 5.78
N LEU A 26 1.70 -14.28 4.70
CA LEU A 26 1.70 -14.87 3.37
C LEU A 26 2.46 -16.20 3.35
N VAL A 27 3.69 -16.22 3.88
CA VAL A 27 4.53 -17.43 3.93
C VAL A 27 3.90 -18.50 4.83
N SER A 28 3.31 -18.09 5.96
CA SER A 28 2.78 -19.04 6.94
C SER A 28 1.44 -19.66 6.53
N PHE A 29 0.56 -18.90 5.89
CA PHE A 29 -0.82 -19.31 5.61
C PHE A 29 -1.13 -19.55 4.14
N LEU A 30 -0.36 -18.95 3.22
CA LEU A 30 -0.55 -19.04 1.78
C LEU A 30 0.76 -19.40 1.04
N PRO A 31 1.43 -20.51 1.41
CA PRO A 31 2.74 -20.86 0.87
C PRO A 31 2.75 -21.02 -0.66
N SER A 32 1.67 -21.57 -1.24
CA SER A 32 1.53 -21.69 -2.69
C SER A 32 1.45 -20.34 -3.42
N LEU A 33 1.01 -19.29 -2.75
CA LEU A 33 1.04 -17.92 -3.27
C LEU A 33 2.44 -17.31 -3.07
N ALA A 34 3.09 -17.58 -1.94
CA ALA A 34 4.45 -17.14 -1.65
C ALA A 34 5.48 -17.69 -2.66
N GLU A 35 5.36 -18.96 -3.05
CA GLU A 35 6.25 -19.59 -4.03
C GLU A 35 6.23 -18.91 -5.41
N GLN A 36 5.14 -18.20 -5.75
CA GLN A 36 5.05 -17.49 -7.03
C GLN A 36 6.03 -16.32 -7.14
N TYR A 37 6.57 -15.83 -6.02
CA TYR A 37 7.58 -14.78 -6.01
C TYR A 37 8.97 -15.27 -6.47
N TYR A 38 9.17 -16.58 -6.64
CA TYR A 38 10.35 -17.14 -7.30
C TYR A 38 10.29 -17.06 -8.84
N ASN A 39 9.20 -16.51 -9.39
CA ASN A 39 9.06 -16.32 -10.84
C ASN A 39 10.18 -15.40 -11.41
N PRO A 40 10.82 -15.77 -12.54
CA PRO A 40 11.89 -14.97 -13.18
C PRO A 40 11.51 -13.55 -13.59
N VAL A 41 10.22 -13.22 -13.63
CA VAL A 41 9.75 -11.85 -13.89
C VAL A 41 10.17 -10.88 -12.78
N PHE A 42 10.43 -11.37 -11.57
CA PHE A 42 10.92 -10.58 -10.46
C PHE A 42 12.45 -10.49 -10.50
N SER A 43 12.97 -9.28 -10.35
CA SER A 43 14.42 -9.06 -10.25
C SER A 43 14.94 -9.68 -8.97
N GLN A 44 15.89 -10.61 -9.11
CA GLN A 44 16.61 -11.26 -8.01
C GLN A 44 17.92 -10.52 -7.66
N GLU A 45 18.19 -9.39 -8.33
CA GLU A 45 19.42 -8.60 -8.16
C GLU A 45 19.31 -7.69 -6.92
N GLY A 46 20.34 -7.72 -6.07
CA GLY A 46 20.35 -7.02 -4.78
C GLY A 46 20.33 -5.49 -4.86
N ASP A 47 20.74 -4.90 -5.99
CA ASP A 47 20.93 -3.46 -6.12
C ASP A 47 19.61 -2.66 -5.99
N LYS A 48 18.47 -3.30 -6.30
CA LYS A 48 17.14 -2.68 -6.22
C LYS A 48 16.40 -3.01 -4.93
N THR A 49 16.94 -3.85 -4.07
CA THR A 49 16.30 -4.29 -2.83
C THR A 49 15.93 -3.11 -1.92
N ILE A 50 16.75 -2.07 -1.87
CA ILE A 50 16.47 -0.88 -1.06
C ILE A 50 15.17 -0.18 -1.46
N LEU A 51 14.79 -0.21 -2.74
CA LEU A 51 13.57 0.42 -3.23
C LEU A 51 12.31 -0.25 -2.66
N TYR A 52 12.35 -1.56 -2.44
CA TYR A 52 11.27 -2.28 -1.78
C TYR A 52 11.06 -1.82 -0.33
N PHE A 53 12.14 -1.56 0.41
CA PHE A 53 12.06 -1.07 1.78
C PHE A 53 11.67 0.41 1.87
N LEU A 54 11.98 1.21 0.84
CA LEU A 54 11.57 2.60 0.76
C LEU A 54 10.12 2.78 0.29
N HIS A 55 9.54 1.78 -0.40
CA HIS A 55 8.19 1.85 -0.93
C HIS A 55 7.13 2.27 0.11
N PRO A 56 7.07 1.72 1.34
CA PRO A 56 6.16 2.19 2.39
C PRO A 56 6.19 3.70 2.65
N PHE A 57 7.38 4.30 2.61
CA PHE A 57 7.57 5.74 2.81
C PHE A 57 7.15 6.53 1.57
N VAL A 58 7.51 6.07 0.38
CA VAL A 58 7.07 6.71 -0.87
C VAL A 58 5.55 6.74 -0.93
N LEU A 59 4.90 5.62 -0.63
CA LEU A 59 3.44 5.52 -0.59
C LEU A 59 2.83 6.43 0.48
N SER A 60 3.38 6.45 1.70
CA SER A 60 2.83 7.29 2.78
C SER A 60 2.89 8.78 2.42
N PHE A 61 3.98 9.26 1.83
CA PHE A 61 4.12 10.66 1.41
C PHE A 61 3.29 11.00 0.17
N ALA A 62 3.15 10.08 -0.79
CA ALA A 62 2.28 10.28 -1.94
C ALA A 62 0.82 10.44 -1.50
N LEU A 63 0.35 9.58 -0.59
CA LEU A 63 -0.99 9.67 -0.03
C LEU A 63 -1.18 10.88 0.88
N ALA A 64 -0.12 11.36 1.54
CA ALA A 64 -0.17 12.61 2.28
C ALA A 64 -0.54 13.81 1.40
N TRP A 65 0.04 13.87 0.19
CA TRP A 65 -0.24 14.92 -0.78
C TRP A 65 -1.70 14.88 -1.25
N PHE A 66 -2.24 13.68 -1.44
CA PHE A 66 -3.64 13.47 -1.79
C PHE A 66 -4.54 13.88 -0.62
N TRP A 67 -4.22 13.41 0.59
CA TRP A 67 -4.96 13.73 1.80
C TRP A 67 -5.10 15.23 2.02
N GLU A 68 -4.03 16.02 1.90
CA GLU A 68 -4.11 17.47 2.08
C GLU A 68 -5.10 18.19 1.15
N ARG A 69 -5.35 17.64 -0.04
CA ARG A 69 -6.27 18.22 -1.02
C ARG A 69 -7.71 17.79 -0.82
N PHE A 70 -7.90 16.53 -0.43
CA PHE A 70 -9.21 15.89 -0.44
C PHE A 70 -9.75 15.56 0.96
N LYS A 71 -8.99 15.81 2.04
CA LYS A 71 -9.42 15.50 3.42
C LYS A 71 -10.80 16.05 3.78
N GLY A 72 -11.16 17.23 3.27
CA GLY A 72 -12.48 17.83 3.49
C GLY A 72 -13.65 17.15 2.79
N GLN A 73 -13.39 16.23 1.85
CA GLN A 73 -14.41 15.45 1.15
C GLN A 73 -14.74 14.12 1.89
N PHE A 74 -13.84 13.67 2.76
CA PHE A 74 -14.05 12.47 3.57
C PHE A 74 -14.84 12.83 4.83
N GLU A 75 -16.05 12.30 4.98
CA GLU A 75 -16.96 12.62 6.08
C GLU A 75 -16.96 11.57 7.20
N GLY A 76 -17.43 11.97 8.38
CA GLY A 76 -17.62 11.08 9.52
C GLY A 76 -16.37 10.85 10.38
N HIS A 77 -16.38 9.74 11.13
CA HIS A 77 -15.33 9.41 12.09
C HIS A 77 -14.00 9.09 11.38
N TRP A 78 -12.87 9.35 12.03
CA TRP A 78 -11.52 9.17 11.44
C TRP A 78 -11.28 7.76 10.89
N THR A 79 -11.91 6.74 11.48
CA THR A 79 -11.85 5.37 10.97
C THR A 79 -12.51 5.22 9.60
N LEU A 80 -13.71 5.77 9.43
CA LEU A 80 -14.44 5.72 8.18
C LEU A 80 -13.68 6.48 7.09
N ARG A 81 -13.21 7.68 7.41
CA ARG A 81 -12.40 8.51 6.48
C ARG A 81 -11.13 7.79 6.01
N GLY A 82 -10.45 7.07 6.91
CA GLY A 82 -9.27 6.29 6.55
C GLY A 82 -9.59 5.08 5.66
N LEU A 83 -10.66 4.34 5.96
CA LEU A 83 -11.12 3.23 5.13
C LEU A 83 -11.58 3.71 3.74
N GLU A 84 -12.29 4.83 3.68
CA GLU A 84 -12.73 5.45 2.44
C GLU A 84 -11.54 5.86 1.57
N LEU A 85 -10.49 6.46 2.14
CA LEU A 85 -9.25 6.72 1.42
C LEU A 85 -8.65 5.45 0.82
N GLY A 86 -8.62 4.35 1.59
CA GLY A 86 -8.12 3.06 1.11
C GLY A 86 -8.88 2.54 -0.10
N LEU A 87 -10.22 2.66 -0.08
CA LEU A 87 -11.08 2.27 -1.20
C LEU A 87 -10.88 3.17 -2.42
N VAL A 88 -10.83 4.49 -2.22
CA VAL A 88 -10.58 5.45 -3.30
C VAL A 88 -9.23 5.17 -3.97
N TYR A 89 -8.17 4.99 -3.20
CA TYR A 89 -6.85 4.63 -3.73
C TYR A 89 -6.86 3.26 -4.41
N GLY A 90 -7.57 2.29 -3.84
CA GLY A 90 -7.83 0.99 -4.46
C GLY A 90 -8.37 1.13 -5.86
N ILE A 91 -9.50 1.82 -6.01
CA ILE A 91 -10.22 1.94 -7.28
C ILE A 91 -9.46 2.82 -8.28
N VAL A 92 -8.91 3.96 -7.85
CA VAL A 92 -8.38 4.98 -8.77
C VAL A 92 -6.93 4.69 -9.18
N ALA A 93 -6.13 4.10 -8.29
CA ALA A 93 -4.70 3.87 -8.56
C ALA A 93 -4.37 2.38 -8.65
N THR A 94 -4.81 1.59 -7.66
CA THR A 94 -4.37 0.19 -7.57
C THR A 94 -5.04 -0.67 -8.64
N LEU A 95 -6.35 -0.52 -8.87
CA LEU A 95 -7.08 -1.31 -9.86
C LEU A 95 -6.52 -1.13 -11.29
N PRO A 96 -6.31 0.11 -11.81
CA PRO A 96 -5.69 0.30 -13.12
C PRO A 96 -4.26 -0.24 -13.18
N SER A 97 -3.47 -0.07 -12.12
CA SER A 97 -2.11 -0.60 -12.05
C SER A 97 -2.12 -2.13 -12.13
N MET A 98 -2.98 -2.80 -11.38
CA MET A 98 -3.11 -4.25 -11.38
C MET A 98 -3.62 -4.78 -12.73
N TRP A 99 -4.54 -4.03 -13.36
CA TRP A 99 -5.05 -4.36 -14.68
C TRP A 99 -3.95 -4.41 -15.72
N ILE A 100 -3.13 -3.34 -15.82
CA ILE A 100 -2.04 -3.30 -16.79
C ILE A 100 -0.95 -4.32 -16.44
N THR A 101 -0.63 -4.50 -15.16
CA THR A 101 0.33 -5.51 -14.70
C THR A 101 -0.09 -6.93 -15.10
N PHE A 102 -1.34 -7.32 -14.88
CA PHE A 102 -1.84 -8.65 -15.29
C PHE A 102 -1.85 -8.83 -16.81
N SER A 103 -2.14 -7.76 -17.56
CA SER A 103 -2.12 -7.83 -19.03
C SER A 103 -0.72 -7.89 -19.65
N SER A 104 0.31 -7.46 -18.91
CA SER A 104 1.68 -7.30 -19.44
C SER A 104 2.68 -8.32 -18.90
N LEU A 105 2.45 -8.87 -17.71
CA LEU A 105 3.36 -9.81 -17.06
C LEU A 105 2.74 -11.21 -16.99
N ALA A 106 3.57 -12.24 -17.13
CA ALA A 106 3.18 -13.63 -16.97
C ALA A 106 3.01 -14.01 -15.48
N LEU A 107 1.96 -13.45 -14.86
CA LEU A 107 1.61 -13.62 -13.45
C LEU A 107 0.23 -14.28 -13.31
N SER A 108 0.01 -14.99 -12.20
CA SER A 108 -1.31 -15.54 -11.91
C SER A 108 -2.28 -14.42 -11.48
N PHE A 109 -3.57 -14.62 -11.78
CA PHE A 109 -4.62 -13.70 -11.32
C PHE A 109 -4.65 -13.60 -9.79
N THR A 110 -4.45 -14.71 -9.08
CA THR A 110 -4.44 -14.74 -7.61
C THR A 110 -3.35 -13.86 -7.02
N LEU A 111 -2.15 -13.85 -7.61
CA LEU A 111 -1.05 -13.00 -7.15
C LEU A 111 -1.38 -11.52 -7.34
N VAL A 112 -1.85 -11.15 -8.52
CA VAL A 112 -2.22 -9.76 -8.81
C VAL A 112 -3.40 -9.31 -7.93
N ALA A 113 -4.41 -10.16 -7.74
CA ALA A 113 -5.53 -9.87 -6.84
C ALA A 113 -5.08 -9.69 -5.38
N SER A 114 -4.08 -10.45 -4.92
CA SER A 114 -3.52 -10.27 -3.58
C SER A 114 -2.85 -8.91 -3.42
N TRP A 115 -2.15 -8.42 -4.45
CA TRP A 115 -1.54 -7.09 -4.44
C TRP A 115 -2.57 -5.96 -4.48
N PHE A 116 -3.67 -6.16 -5.21
CA PHE A 116 -4.80 -5.24 -5.19
C PHE A 116 -5.34 -5.04 -3.78
N VAL A 117 -5.65 -6.15 -3.10
CA VAL A 117 -6.16 -6.14 -1.72
C VAL A 117 -5.12 -5.54 -0.78
N TYR A 118 -3.86 -5.93 -0.92
CA TYR A 118 -2.75 -5.40 -0.12
C TYR A 118 -2.62 -3.87 -0.25
N GLY A 119 -2.68 -3.33 -1.47
CA GLY A 119 -2.62 -1.90 -1.72
C GLY A 119 -3.76 -1.11 -1.06
N ILE A 120 -4.98 -1.66 -1.06
CA ILE A 120 -6.13 -1.08 -0.34
C ILE A 120 -5.84 -1.01 1.16
N PHE A 121 -5.35 -2.10 1.75
CA PHE A 121 -5.03 -2.11 3.18
C PHE A 121 -3.91 -1.13 3.54
N GLN A 122 -2.86 -1.05 2.71
CA GLN A 122 -1.79 -0.06 2.93
C GLN A 122 -2.36 1.36 2.90
N ALA A 123 -3.15 1.71 1.88
CA ALA A 123 -3.72 3.05 1.79
C ALA A 123 -4.72 3.35 2.92
N ALA A 124 -5.50 2.36 3.36
CA ALA A 124 -6.37 2.51 4.52
C ALA A 124 -5.59 2.81 5.80
N VAL A 125 -4.50 2.08 6.07
CA VAL A 125 -3.61 2.33 7.23
C VAL A 125 -3.06 3.75 7.20
N VAL A 126 -2.60 4.22 6.04
CA VAL A 126 -2.13 5.61 5.89
C VAL A 126 -3.27 6.59 6.14
N GLY A 127 -4.45 6.35 5.57
CA GLY A 127 -5.64 7.18 5.75
C GLY A 127 -6.06 7.29 7.21
N LEU A 128 -6.04 6.18 7.96
CA LEU A 128 -6.32 6.17 9.40
C LEU A 128 -5.37 7.08 10.18
N ILE A 129 -4.08 7.02 9.87
CA ILE A 129 -3.06 7.85 10.53
C ILE A 129 -3.27 9.32 10.20
N TYR A 130 -3.48 9.65 8.92
CA TYR A 130 -3.70 11.04 8.50
C TYR A 130 -5.02 11.61 8.99
N ALA A 131 -6.11 10.85 8.97
CA ALA A 131 -7.40 11.27 9.51
C ALA A 131 -7.34 11.59 11.00
N LYS A 132 -6.47 10.92 11.75
CA LYS A 132 -6.29 11.14 13.19
C LYS A 132 -5.32 12.27 13.51
N MET A 133 -4.21 12.37 12.77
CA MET A 133 -3.12 13.31 13.08
C MET A 133 -3.20 14.63 12.30
N ASN A 134 -3.95 14.66 11.21
CA ASN A 134 -4.14 15.79 10.32
C ASN A 134 -5.57 15.81 9.75
N PRO A 135 -6.59 15.98 10.61
CA PRO A 135 -7.99 15.90 10.21
C PRO A 135 -8.40 16.93 9.15
#